data_AF-G5JRL4-F1
#
_entry.id   AF-G5JRL4-F1
#
_cell.length_a   1.000
_cell.length_b   1.000
_cell.length_c   1.000
_cell.angle_alpha   90.00
_cell.angle_beta   90.00
_cell.angle_gamma   90.00
#
_symmetry.space_group_name_H-M   'P 1'
#
loop_
_entity.id
_entity.type
_entity.pdbx_description
1 polymer ?
#
loop_
_entity_poly.entity_id
_entity_poly.type
_entity_poly.pdbx_seq_one_letter_code
_entity_poly.pdbx_strand_id
1 'polypeptide(L)'
;MKNFEDDYRRGIGRSGIQGLGNPRVKKELEDRISRLQEALATAEDDQSRQEVQFLLDRARGDYQKYVTAEKQMAQKIHYDRQFQRVYEQKKKKQTITLTASIVGTILLILFLVLHFNASHRAAKNEAAAKAAFQQKSNQTESKPDPDNRLGDDELLPKNLIGTWTGTQGGATITLTFEEDGTVTVNTELSDGSYTENSGAITSTLPVDDTTFRIVYSSGNVFPGQSTQGLGYELGYKFSNDGKTLYPIQWDVQNGQKPDYSQYKYDKDNAFTKSE
;
A
#
# COMPACT_ATOMS: atom_id res chain seq x y z
N MET A 1 30.48 -1.12 -10.51
CA MET A 1 30.99 -1.20 -11.89
C MET A 1 32.51 -1.11 -11.97
N LYS A 2 33.17 -0.15 -11.29
CA LYS A 2 34.65 -0.01 -11.28
C LYS A 2 35.41 -1.33 -10.97
N ASN A 3 34.99 -2.04 -9.92
CA ASN A 3 35.62 -3.31 -9.52
C ASN A 3 35.47 -4.43 -10.57
N PHE A 4 34.40 -4.38 -11.39
CA PHE A 4 34.18 -5.36 -12.45
C PHE A 4 35.16 -5.13 -13.59
N GLU A 5 35.35 -3.90 -14.06
CA GLU A 5 36.35 -3.55 -15.08
C GLU A 5 37.78 -3.86 -14.62
N ASP A 6 38.10 -3.67 -13.34
CA ASP A 6 39.44 -3.92 -12.80
C ASP A 6 39.77 -5.41 -12.63
N ASP A 7 38.80 -6.24 -12.23
CA ASP A 7 38.94 -7.70 -12.27
C ASP A 7 39.01 -8.22 -13.71
N TYR A 8 38.31 -7.55 -14.62
CA TYR A 8 38.31 -7.86 -16.05
C TYR A 8 39.66 -7.59 -16.71
N ARG A 9 40.26 -6.42 -16.46
CA ARG A 9 41.62 -6.06 -16.90
C ARG A 9 42.68 -7.00 -16.33
N ARG A 10 42.52 -7.45 -15.08
CA ARG A 10 43.39 -8.48 -14.47
C ARG A 10 43.23 -9.86 -15.12
N GLY A 11 42.02 -10.24 -15.53
CA GLY A 11 41.77 -11.47 -16.28
C GLY A 11 42.44 -11.48 -17.66
N ILE A 12 42.41 -10.34 -18.36
CA ILE A 12 43.08 -10.14 -19.66
C ILE A 12 44.60 -10.33 -19.54
N GLY A 13 45.21 -9.80 -18.47
CA GLY A 13 46.64 -9.98 -18.19
C GLY A 13 47.06 -11.44 -17.99
N ARG A 14 46.15 -12.35 -17.61
CA ARG A 14 46.42 -13.79 -17.43
C ARG A 14 46.29 -14.62 -18.71
N SER A 15 45.64 -14.10 -19.76
CA SER A 15 45.50 -14.80 -21.04
C SER A 15 46.81 -14.86 -21.85
N GLY A 16 47.84 -14.10 -21.44
CA GLY A 16 49.12 -14.00 -22.14
C GLY A 16 49.05 -13.19 -23.44
N ILE A 17 47.87 -12.74 -23.87
CA ILE A 17 47.67 -11.95 -25.09
C ILE A 17 47.68 -10.47 -24.72
N GLN A 18 48.81 -9.80 -24.96
CA GLN A 18 48.94 -8.36 -24.74
C GLN A 18 47.95 -7.59 -25.63
N GLY A 19 47.21 -6.66 -25.03
CA GLY A 19 46.31 -5.77 -25.76
C GLY A 19 44.97 -6.36 -26.20
N LEU A 20 44.55 -7.50 -25.65
CA LEU A 20 43.24 -8.11 -25.91
C LEU A 20 42.09 -7.11 -25.66
N GLY A 21 41.19 -6.96 -26.64
CA GLY A 21 40.07 -6.01 -26.62
C GLY A 21 40.43 -4.59 -27.10
N ASN A 22 41.68 -4.32 -27.47
CA ASN A 22 42.07 -3.07 -28.10
C ASN A 22 41.92 -3.18 -29.65
N PRO A 23 41.05 -2.37 -30.28
CA PRO A 23 40.86 -2.40 -31.74
C PRO A 23 42.16 -2.17 -32.53
N ARG A 24 43.11 -1.42 -31.96
CA ARG A 24 44.40 -1.13 -32.61
C ARG A 24 45.27 -2.37 -32.73
N VAL A 25 45.28 -3.23 -31.71
CA VAL A 25 46.11 -4.45 -31.67
C VAL A 25 45.56 -5.49 -32.64
N LYS A 26 44.23 -5.65 -32.69
CA LYS A 26 43.59 -6.51 -33.69
C LYS A 26 43.94 -6.07 -35.12
N LYS A 27 43.83 -4.77 -35.38
CA LYS A 27 44.18 -4.19 -36.68
C LYS A 27 45.66 -4.39 -37.03
N GLU A 28 46.56 -4.22 -36.06
CA GLU A 28 47.99 -4.45 -36.27
C GLU A 28 48.31 -5.90 -36.66
N LEU A 29 47.62 -6.87 -36.04
CA LEU A 29 47.75 -8.30 -36.40
C LEU A 29 47.22 -8.58 -37.81
N GLU A 30 46.09 -7.99 -38.20
CA GLU A 30 45.54 -8.08 -39.56
C GLU A 30 46.50 -7.47 -40.59
N ASP A 31 46.97 -6.25 -40.34
CA ASP A 31 47.91 -5.53 -41.20
C ASP A 31 49.22 -6.32 -41.36
N ARG A 32 49.70 -6.99 -40.30
CA ARG A 32 50.89 -7.85 -40.35
C ARG A 32 50.69 -9.06 -41.24
N ILE A 33 49.53 -9.71 -41.19
CA ILE A 33 49.19 -10.82 -42.08
C ILE A 33 49.18 -10.33 -43.52
N SER A 34 48.53 -9.20 -43.81
CA SER A 34 48.48 -8.64 -45.16
C SER A 34 49.87 -8.32 -45.72
N ARG A 35 50.73 -7.66 -44.92
CA ARG A 35 52.12 -7.37 -45.34
C ARG A 35 52.93 -8.64 -45.64
N LEU A 36 52.75 -9.70 -44.85
CA LEU A 36 53.47 -10.96 -45.06
C LEU A 36 52.92 -11.73 -46.27
N GLN A 37 51.63 -11.64 -46.57
CA GLN A 37 51.05 -12.20 -47.80
C GLN A 37 51.60 -11.52 -49.05
N GLU A 38 51.72 -10.18 -49.00
CA GLU A 38 52.32 -9.41 -50.09
C GLU A 38 53.79 -9.76 -50.27
N ALA A 39 54.57 -9.80 -49.18
CA ALA A 39 55.98 -10.18 -49.21
C ALA A 39 56.20 -11.60 -49.76
N LEU A 40 55.29 -12.53 -49.47
CA LEU A 40 55.34 -13.90 -49.99
C LEU A 40 55.11 -13.93 -51.51
N ALA A 41 54.20 -13.09 -52.00
CA ALA A 41 53.90 -12.99 -53.43
C ALA A 41 55.05 -12.37 -54.23
N THR A 42 55.84 -11.49 -53.60
CA THR A 42 56.97 -10.79 -54.24
C THR A 42 58.33 -11.46 -54.01
N ALA A 43 58.41 -12.52 -53.21
CA ALA A 43 59.68 -13.19 -52.91
C ALA A 43 60.23 -13.92 -54.15
N GLU A 44 61.49 -13.62 -54.49
CA GLU A 44 62.16 -14.09 -55.72
C GLU A 44 62.82 -15.47 -55.54
N ASP A 45 63.35 -15.77 -54.35
CA ASP A 45 64.05 -17.03 -54.06
C ASP A 45 63.29 -17.93 -53.06
N ASP A 46 63.59 -19.23 -53.13
CA ASP A 46 62.91 -20.26 -52.35
C ASP A 46 63.18 -20.14 -50.84
N GLN A 47 64.36 -19.64 -50.44
CA GLN A 47 64.69 -19.47 -49.03
C GLN A 47 63.87 -18.33 -48.41
N SER A 48 63.80 -17.18 -49.07
CA SER A 48 62.95 -16.06 -48.68
C SER A 48 61.48 -16.44 -48.65
N ARG A 49 61.01 -17.23 -49.63
CA ARG A 49 59.63 -17.75 -49.62
C ARG A 49 59.35 -18.62 -48.40
N GLN A 50 60.26 -19.53 -48.05
CA GLN A 50 60.11 -20.37 -46.86
C GLN A 50 60.10 -19.54 -45.56
N GLU A 51 60.98 -18.55 -45.45
CA GLU A 51 61.04 -17.69 -44.28
C GLU A 51 59.77 -16.83 -44.11
N VAL A 52 59.32 -16.19 -45.20
CA VAL A 52 58.08 -15.39 -45.18
C VAL A 52 56.86 -16.28 -44.91
N GLN A 53 56.82 -17.49 -45.46
CA GLN A 53 55.76 -18.46 -45.19
C GLN A 53 55.70 -18.84 -43.71
N PHE A 54 56.85 -19.11 -43.08
CA PHE A 54 56.93 -19.40 -41.65
C PHE A 54 56.42 -18.22 -40.80
N LEU A 55 56.82 -16.99 -41.14
CA LEU A 55 56.37 -15.78 -40.46
C LEU A 55 54.87 -15.55 -40.65
N LEU A 56 54.33 -15.82 -41.84
CA LEU A 56 52.91 -15.71 -42.15
C LEU A 56 52.08 -16.71 -41.32
N ASP A 57 52.53 -17.96 -41.24
CA ASP A 57 51.84 -19.00 -40.46
C ASP A 57 51.86 -18.67 -38.96
N ARG A 58 52.98 -18.14 -38.46
CA ARG A 58 53.06 -17.62 -37.09
C ARG A 58 52.09 -16.45 -36.85
N ALA A 59 52.06 -15.47 -37.76
CA ALA A 59 51.17 -14.31 -37.64
C ALA A 59 49.69 -14.71 -37.67
N ARG A 60 49.31 -15.66 -38.53
CA ARG A 60 47.96 -16.25 -38.57
C ARG A 60 47.61 -16.95 -37.26
N GLY A 61 48.55 -17.72 -36.70
CA GLY A 61 48.39 -18.36 -35.39
C GLY A 61 48.16 -17.35 -34.26
N ASP A 62 48.92 -16.26 -34.23
CA ASP A 62 48.78 -15.20 -33.23
C ASP A 62 47.43 -14.47 -33.36
N TYR A 63 46.97 -14.18 -34.59
CA TYR A 63 45.64 -13.60 -34.84
C TYR A 63 44.51 -14.54 -34.41
N GLN A 64 44.60 -15.83 -34.72
CA GLN A 64 43.59 -16.82 -34.29
C GLN A 64 43.50 -16.93 -32.77
N LYS A 65 44.64 -16.92 -32.08
CA LYS A 65 44.68 -16.88 -30.60
C LYS A 65 43.98 -15.63 -30.07
N TYR A 66 44.27 -14.46 -30.66
CA TYR A 66 43.63 -13.20 -30.28
C TYR A 66 42.10 -13.26 -30.44
N VAL A 67 41.60 -13.67 -31.61
CA VAL A 67 40.16 -13.75 -31.89
C VAL A 67 39.45 -14.76 -31.00
N THR A 68 40.09 -15.91 -30.72
CA THR A 68 39.54 -16.93 -29.82
C THR A 68 39.42 -16.39 -28.39
N ALA A 69 40.45 -15.71 -27.90
CA ALA A 69 40.41 -15.09 -26.59
C ALA A 69 39.36 -13.96 -26.53
N GLU A 70 39.20 -13.16 -27.59
CA GLU A 70 38.18 -12.12 -27.70
C GLU A 70 36.75 -12.71 -27.63
N LYS A 71 36.50 -13.85 -28.28
CA LYS A 71 35.21 -14.57 -28.18
C LYS A 71 34.94 -15.09 -26.77
N GLN A 72 35.92 -15.76 -26.15
CA GLN A 72 35.79 -16.27 -24.78
C GLN A 72 35.55 -15.13 -23.78
N MET A 73 36.23 -14.01 -23.99
CA MET A 73 36.05 -12.77 -23.24
C MET A 73 34.61 -12.26 -23.35
N ALA A 74 34.09 -12.10 -24.57
CA ALA A 74 32.72 -11.64 -24.80
C ALA A 74 31.67 -12.57 -24.16
N GLN A 75 31.84 -13.89 -24.28
CA GLN A 75 30.95 -14.87 -23.65
C GLN A 75 30.96 -14.75 -22.13
N LYS A 76 32.14 -14.61 -21.52
CA LYS A 76 32.27 -14.46 -20.07
C LYS A 76 31.63 -13.15 -19.56
N ILE A 77 31.81 -12.02 -20.26
CA ILE A 77 31.13 -10.76 -19.93
C ILE A 77 29.62 -10.96 -19.94
N HIS A 78 29.12 -11.64 -20.96
CA HIS A 78 27.69 -11.86 -21.11
C HIS A 78 27.13 -12.72 -19.98
N TYR A 79 27.84 -13.80 -19.62
CA TYR A 79 27.47 -14.68 -18.51
C TYR A 79 27.47 -13.94 -17.16
N ASP A 80 28.56 -13.23 -16.85
CA ASP A 80 28.71 -12.52 -15.58
C ASP A 80 27.69 -11.37 -15.45
N ARG A 81 27.41 -10.66 -16.56
CA ARG A 81 26.39 -9.60 -16.59
C ARG A 81 24.99 -10.14 -16.32
N GLN A 82 24.64 -11.29 -16.89
CA GLN A 82 23.35 -11.95 -16.62
C GLN A 82 23.27 -12.38 -15.15
N PHE A 83 24.34 -12.98 -14.62
CA PHE A 83 24.39 -13.43 -13.24
C PHE A 83 24.29 -12.27 -12.24
N GLN A 84 24.99 -11.16 -12.48
CA GLN A 84 24.89 -9.94 -11.67
C GLN A 84 23.48 -9.36 -11.68
N ARG A 85 22.82 -9.29 -12.85
CA ARG A 85 21.43 -8.81 -12.94
C ARG A 85 20.48 -9.67 -12.09
N VAL A 86 20.62 -10.99 -12.18
CA VAL A 86 19.83 -11.94 -11.36
C VAL A 86 20.13 -11.75 -9.87
N TYR A 87 21.40 -11.58 -9.50
CA TYR A 87 21.81 -11.41 -8.11
C TYR A 87 21.31 -10.09 -7.51
N GLU A 88 21.44 -8.98 -8.24
CA GLU A 88 20.91 -7.68 -7.81
C GLU A 88 19.38 -7.68 -7.73
N GLN A 89 18.68 -8.33 -8.66
CA GLN A 89 17.23 -8.48 -8.58
C GLN A 89 16.81 -9.32 -7.37
N LYS A 90 17.50 -10.44 -7.09
CA LYS A 90 17.24 -11.25 -5.89
C LYS A 90 17.49 -10.45 -4.62
N LYS A 91 18.59 -9.70 -4.55
CA LYS A 91 18.93 -8.83 -3.41
C LYS A 91 17.86 -7.76 -3.20
N LYS A 92 17.44 -7.05 -4.25
CA LYS A 92 16.37 -6.04 -4.18
C LYS A 92 15.04 -6.65 -3.71
N LYS A 93 14.66 -7.82 -4.25
CA LYS A 93 13.44 -8.53 -3.80
C LYS A 93 13.52 -8.89 -2.32
N GLN A 94 14.64 -9.46 -1.85
CA GLN A 94 14.83 -9.79 -0.43
C GLN A 94 14.77 -8.56 0.47
N THR A 95 15.40 -7.44 0.09
CA THR A 95 15.36 -6.20 0.88
C THR A 95 13.94 -5.63 0.95
N ILE A 96 13.19 -5.66 -0.16
CA ILE A 96 11.78 -5.23 -0.18
C ILE A 96 10.93 -6.14 0.71
N THR A 97 11.06 -7.46 0.61
CA THR A 97 10.31 -8.41 1.44
C THR A 97 10.62 -8.26 2.93
N LEU A 98 11.89 -8.08 3.30
CA LEU A 98 12.29 -7.87 4.70
C LEU A 98 11.73 -6.54 5.23
N THR A 99 11.84 -5.46 4.46
CA THR A 99 11.34 -4.14 4.86
C THR A 99 9.82 -4.15 5.00
N ALA A 100 9.10 -4.75 4.05
CA ALA A 100 7.65 -4.91 4.12
C ALA A 100 7.22 -5.77 5.31
N SER A 101 7.97 -6.83 5.63
CA SER A 101 7.72 -7.65 6.83
C SER A 101 7.92 -6.85 8.11
N ILE A 102 8.98 -6.06 8.24
CA ILE A 102 9.23 -5.20 9.42
C ILE A 102 8.10 -4.17 9.57
N VAL A 103 7.75 -3.45 8.50
CA VAL A 103 6.66 -2.46 8.53
C VAL A 103 5.33 -3.12 8.88
N GLY A 104 5.00 -4.26 8.27
CA GLY A 104 3.78 -5.02 8.59
C GLY A 104 3.74 -5.48 10.05
N THR A 105 4.88 -5.92 10.60
CA THR A 105 4.97 -6.33 12.02
C THR A 105 4.77 -5.14 12.95
N ILE A 106 5.35 -3.97 12.63
CA ILE A 106 5.16 -2.75 13.41
C ILE A 106 3.69 -2.30 13.38
N LEU A 107 3.06 -2.32 12.20
CA LEU A 107 1.64 -1.99 12.06
C LEU A 107 0.74 -2.97 12.80
N LEU A 108 1.06 -4.27 12.79
CA LEU A 108 0.33 -5.29 13.55
C LEU A 108 0.46 -5.05 15.07
N ILE A 109 1.67 -4.77 15.56
CA ILE A 109 1.89 -4.45 16.99
C ILE A 109 1.11 -3.19 17.36
N LEU A 110 1.16 -2.14 16.53
CA LEU A 110 0.39 -0.91 16.75
C LEU A 110 -1.11 -1.19 16.79
N PHE A 111 -1.62 -1.97 15.82
CA PHE A 111 -3.02 -2.38 15.75
C PHE A 111 -3.45 -3.13 17.01
N LEU A 112 -2.64 -4.09 17.47
CA LEU A 112 -2.89 -4.83 18.70
C LEU A 112 -2.89 -3.91 19.92
N VAL A 113 -1.90 -3.03 20.06
CA VAL A 113 -1.84 -2.07 21.19
C VAL A 113 -3.06 -1.14 21.19
N LEU A 114 -3.47 -0.64 20.03
CA LEU A 114 -4.68 0.19 19.90
C LEU A 114 -5.94 -0.59 20.27
N HIS A 115 -6.09 -1.83 19.77
CA HIS A 115 -7.25 -2.67 20.06
C HIS A 115 -7.31 -3.11 21.52
N PHE A 116 -6.19 -3.49 22.13
CA PHE A 116 -6.11 -3.85 23.54
C PHE A 116 -6.34 -2.64 24.46
N ASN A 117 -5.84 -1.45 24.11
CA ASN A 117 -6.13 -0.24 24.88
C ASN A 117 -7.59 0.19 24.73
N ALA A 118 -8.16 0.11 23.53
CA ALA A 118 -9.56 0.40 23.30
C ALA A 118 -10.46 -0.60 24.05
N SER A 119 -10.15 -1.90 24.03
CA SER A 119 -10.92 -2.92 24.75
C SER A 119 -10.80 -2.78 26.26
N HIS A 120 -9.62 -2.46 26.82
CA HIS A 120 -9.48 -2.18 28.24
C HIS A 120 -10.23 -0.91 28.68
N ARG A 121 -10.24 0.13 27.83
CA ARG A 121 -11.03 1.34 28.09
C ARG A 121 -12.53 1.03 28.00
N ALA A 122 -12.96 0.26 27.00
CA ALA A 122 -14.33 -0.19 26.86
C ALA A 122 -14.77 -1.00 28.08
N ALA A 123 -13.98 -1.98 28.54
CA ALA A 123 -14.28 -2.78 29.72
C ALA A 123 -14.33 -1.95 31.01
N LYS A 124 -13.44 -0.96 31.18
CA LYS A 124 -13.48 -0.04 32.33
C LYS A 124 -14.70 0.89 32.28
N ASN A 125 -15.03 1.39 31.10
CA ASN A 125 -16.20 2.25 30.89
C ASN A 125 -17.50 1.45 31.08
N GLU A 126 -17.55 0.20 30.63
CA GLU A 126 -18.66 -0.72 30.84
C GLU A 126 -18.84 -1.06 32.32
N ALA A 127 -17.74 -1.32 33.06
CA ALA A 127 -17.79 -1.57 34.50
C ALA A 127 -18.23 -0.31 35.29
N ALA A 128 -17.74 0.88 34.91
CA ALA A 128 -18.14 2.14 35.52
C ALA A 128 -19.60 2.50 35.19
N ALA A 129 -20.05 2.23 33.97
CA ALA A 129 -21.43 2.45 33.53
C ALA A 129 -22.40 1.47 34.21
N LYS A 130 -22.05 0.19 34.35
CA LYS A 130 -22.81 -0.80 35.13
C LYS A 130 -22.93 -0.40 36.60
N ALA A 131 -21.86 0.13 37.20
CA ALA A 131 -21.88 0.64 38.56
C ALA A 131 -22.79 1.88 38.71
N ALA A 132 -22.73 2.81 37.75
CA ALA A 132 -23.61 3.98 37.73
C ALA A 132 -25.09 3.62 37.49
N PHE A 133 -25.36 2.62 36.64
CA PHE A 133 -26.70 2.10 36.36
C PHE A 133 -27.33 1.43 37.60
N GLN A 134 -26.58 0.60 38.33
CA GLN A 134 -27.08 0.03 39.58
C GLN A 134 -27.34 1.08 40.67
N GLN A 135 -26.65 2.23 40.62
CA GLN A 135 -26.89 3.34 41.53
C GLN A 135 -28.15 4.15 41.16
N LYS A 136 -28.52 4.18 39.87
CA LYS A 136 -29.70 4.89 39.33
C LYS A 136 -30.99 4.04 39.34
N SER A 137 -30.85 2.72 39.27
CA SER A 137 -31.94 1.72 39.32
C SER A 137 -32.80 1.72 40.60
N ASN A 138 -32.46 2.50 41.63
CA ASN A 138 -33.23 2.62 42.88
C ASN A 138 -34.24 3.79 42.90
N GLN A 139 -34.48 4.48 41.79
CA GLN A 139 -35.53 5.51 41.68
C GLN A 139 -36.43 5.30 40.45
N THR A 140 -37.73 5.51 40.67
CA THR A 140 -38.89 4.86 40.04
C THR A 140 -39.40 5.47 38.72
N GLU A 141 -39.92 4.57 37.87
CA GLU A 141 -40.97 4.59 36.82
C GLU A 141 -41.73 5.88 36.42
N SER A 142 -42.00 6.07 35.11
CA SER A 142 -43.35 6.28 34.54
C SER A 142 -43.38 6.38 32.98
N LYS A 143 -44.58 6.15 32.40
CA LYS A 143 -44.97 5.89 30.99
C LYS A 143 -44.97 7.12 30.02
N PRO A 144 -45.13 6.92 28.68
CA PRO A 144 -44.56 7.76 27.62
C PRO A 144 -45.46 8.88 27.05
N ASP A 145 -44.83 9.90 26.43
CA ASP A 145 -45.43 11.07 25.75
C ASP A 145 -44.72 11.32 24.37
N PRO A 146 -45.42 11.72 23.29
CA PRO A 146 -44.91 12.05 21.93
C PRO A 146 -43.76 13.04 21.76
N ASP A 147 -43.28 13.70 22.82
CA ASP A 147 -42.03 14.46 22.82
C ASP A 147 -40.85 13.49 23.02
N ASN A 148 -40.45 12.80 21.95
CA ASN A 148 -39.42 11.76 21.98
C ASN A 148 -38.01 12.37 22.08
N ARG A 149 -37.76 13.12 23.16
CA ARG A 149 -36.41 13.32 23.69
C ARG A 149 -35.95 11.99 24.25
N LEU A 150 -34.70 11.61 23.95
CA LEU A 150 -34.04 10.47 24.56
C LEU A 150 -34.31 10.50 26.07
N GLY A 151 -35.05 9.52 26.58
CA GLY A 151 -35.18 9.34 28.02
C GLY A 151 -33.80 9.13 28.63
N ASP A 152 -33.67 9.37 29.94
CA ASP A 152 -32.43 9.24 30.71
C ASP A 152 -31.75 7.85 30.62
N ASP A 153 -32.43 6.87 30.02
CA ASP A 153 -32.05 5.46 29.87
C ASP A 153 -32.00 4.98 28.39
N GLU A 154 -32.33 5.82 27.39
CA GLU A 154 -32.34 5.40 25.98
C GLU A 154 -31.03 5.76 25.26
N LEU A 155 -30.38 4.76 24.66
CA LEU A 155 -29.09 4.90 23.97
C LEU A 155 -29.21 5.56 22.59
N LEU A 156 -30.25 5.18 21.85
CA LEU A 156 -30.58 5.67 20.51
C LEU A 156 -32.05 6.11 20.48
N PRO A 157 -32.39 7.14 19.69
CA PRO A 157 -33.79 7.51 19.49
C PRO A 157 -34.56 6.33 18.89
N LYS A 158 -35.72 5.97 19.44
CA LYS A 158 -36.53 4.82 18.94
C LYS A 158 -36.85 4.89 17.45
N ASN A 159 -37.02 6.08 16.92
CA ASN A 159 -37.26 6.29 15.49
C ASN A 159 -36.05 5.94 14.63
N LEU A 160 -34.82 5.98 15.18
CA LEU A 160 -33.59 5.57 14.50
C LEU A 160 -33.51 4.05 14.30
N ILE A 161 -34.02 3.27 15.26
CA ILE A 161 -33.94 1.80 15.24
C ILE A 161 -34.60 1.23 13.99
N GLY A 162 -33.91 0.33 13.30
CA GLY A 162 -34.34 -0.28 12.04
C GLY A 162 -33.37 -0.02 10.89
N THR A 163 -33.81 -0.38 9.69
CA THR A 163 -33.00 -0.37 8.48
C THR A 163 -33.28 0.89 7.65
N TRP A 164 -32.23 1.54 7.18
CA TRP A 164 -32.26 2.76 6.38
C TRP A 164 -31.45 2.56 5.11
N THR A 165 -32.05 2.87 3.96
CA THR A 165 -31.42 2.68 2.66
C THR A 165 -31.24 4.03 1.95
N GLY A 166 -30.07 4.24 1.34
CA GLY A 166 -29.76 5.44 0.57
C GLY A 166 -28.74 5.16 -0.52
N THR A 167 -28.43 6.17 -1.33
CA THR A 167 -27.43 6.05 -2.41
C THR A 167 -26.34 7.08 -2.20
N GLN A 168 -25.08 6.65 -2.23
CA GLN A 168 -23.92 7.54 -2.09
C GLN A 168 -22.85 7.14 -3.10
N GLY A 169 -22.38 8.09 -3.92
CA GLY A 169 -21.30 7.85 -4.87
C GLY A 169 -21.58 6.75 -5.91
N GLY A 170 -22.85 6.47 -6.20
CA GLY A 170 -23.28 5.39 -7.10
C GLY A 170 -23.41 4.01 -6.45
N ALA A 171 -23.17 3.89 -5.14
CA ALA A 171 -23.40 2.67 -4.37
C ALA A 171 -24.69 2.78 -3.54
N THR A 172 -25.41 1.67 -3.41
CA THR A 172 -26.52 1.53 -2.45
C THR A 172 -25.92 1.27 -1.07
N ILE A 173 -26.31 2.06 -0.07
CA ILE A 173 -25.88 1.89 1.31
C ILE A 173 -27.08 1.56 2.17
N THR A 174 -26.93 0.53 3.00
CA THR A 174 -27.92 0.10 3.99
C THR A 174 -27.33 0.23 5.39
N LEU A 175 -27.99 1.01 6.25
CA LEU A 175 -27.67 1.21 7.66
C LEU A 175 -28.71 0.50 8.52
N THR A 176 -28.30 -0.42 9.37
CA THR A 176 -29.20 -1.08 10.33
C THR A 176 -28.81 -0.66 11.74
N PHE A 177 -29.73 -0.05 12.48
CA PHE A 177 -29.55 0.33 13.89
C PHE A 177 -30.37 -0.61 14.78
N GLU A 178 -29.70 -1.26 15.73
CA GLU A 178 -30.32 -2.14 16.71
C GLU A 178 -30.50 -1.45 18.07
N GLU A 179 -31.43 -1.95 18.88
CA GLU A 179 -31.76 -1.35 20.20
C GLU A 179 -30.57 -1.32 21.15
N ASP A 180 -29.64 -2.27 21.00
CA ASP A 180 -28.42 -2.37 21.82
C ASP A 180 -27.30 -1.40 21.38
N GLY A 181 -27.56 -0.59 20.34
CA GLY A 181 -26.61 0.35 19.77
C GLY A 181 -25.75 -0.22 18.64
N THR A 182 -25.89 -1.50 18.29
CA THR A 182 -25.21 -2.11 17.15
C THR A 182 -25.64 -1.41 15.86
N VAL A 183 -24.64 -1.09 15.02
CA VAL A 183 -24.85 -0.49 13.70
C VAL A 183 -24.15 -1.34 12.66
N THR A 184 -24.90 -1.76 11.65
CA THR A 184 -24.37 -2.46 10.47
C THR A 184 -24.45 -1.53 9.27
N VAL A 185 -23.34 -1.40 8.55
CA VAL A 185 -23.19 -0.59 7.33
C VAL A 185 -22.86 -1.51 6.18
N ASN A 186 -23.83 -1.76 5.31
CA ASN A 186 -23.64 -2.50 4.07
C ASN A 186 -23.52 -1.52 2.89
N THR A 187 -22.60 -1.75 1.99
CA THR A 187 -22.40 -0.96 0.76
C THR A 187 -22.36 -1.90 -0.43
N GLU A 188 -23.30 -1.73 -1.35
CA GLU A 188 -23.43 -2.51 -2.58
C GLU A 188 -23.13 -1.62 -3.79
N LEU A 189 -22.16 -2.03 -4.60
CA LEU A 189 -21.75 -1.34 -5.82
C LEU A 189 -22.58 -1.79 -7.02
N SER A 190 -22.62 -0.99 -8.08
CA SER A 190 -23.40 -1.31 -9.30
C SER A 190 -22.95 -2.59 -10.02
N ASP A 191 -21.76 -3.11 -9.71
CA ASP A 191 -21.25 -4.38 -10.24
C ASP A 191 -21.65 -5.61 -9.40
N GLY A 192 -22.46 -5.41 -8.34
CA GLY A 192 -22.93 -6.44 -7.43
C GLY A 192 -21.93 -6.85 -6.34
N SER A 193 -20.76 -6.20 -6.26
CA SER A 193 -19.86 -6.38 -5.12
C SER A 193 -20.41 -5.65 -3.89
N TYR A 194 -20.19 -6.24 -2.70
CA TYR A 194 -20.65 -5.64 -1.45
C TYR A 194 -19.58 -5.67 -0.35
N THR A 195 -19.66 -4.71 0.56
CA THR A 195 -18.87 -4.67 1.80
C THR A 195 -19.77 -4.47 3.00
N GLU A 196 -19.58 -5.27 4.03
CA GLU A 196 -20.26 -5.13 5.31
C GLU A 196 -19.27 -4.70 6.38
N ASN A 197 -19.62 -3.67 7.14
CA ASN A 197 -18.89 -3.25 8.33
C ASN A 197 -19.86 -3.10 9.49
N SER A 198 -19.39 -3.33 10.71
CA SER A 198 -20.19 -3.12 11.90
C SER A 198 -19.46 -2.31 12.96
N GLY A 199 -20.24 -1.70 13.83
CA GLY A 199 -19.80 -0.95 14.99
C GLY A 199 -20.91 -0.89 16.03
N ALA A 200 -20.66 -0.17 17.12
CA ALA A 200 -21.67 0.07 18.14
C ALA A 200 -21.62 1.52 18.60
N ILE A 201 -22.77 2.21 18.60
CA ILE A 201 -22.95 3.49 19.25
C ILE A 201 -23.20 3.21 20.74
N THR A 202 -22.36 3.76 21.61
CA THR A 202 -22.41 3.51 23.06
C THR A 202 -22.74 4.75 23.87
N SER A 203 -22.78 5.93 23.23
CA SER A 203 -23.31 7.15 23.82
C SER A 203 -23.70 8.14 22.74
N THR A 204 -24.88 8.74 22.90
CA THR A 204 -25.34 9.87 22.11
C THR A 204 -25.68 11.06 23.01
N LEU A 205 -25.68 12.26 22.43
CA LEU A 205 -26.24 13.44 23.07
C LEU A 205 -27.17 14.14 22.08
N PRO A 206 -28.40 14.50 22.49
CA PRO A 206 -29.27 15.32 21.65
C PRO A 206 -28.64 16.70 21.47
N VAL A 207 -28.65 17.21 20.24
CA VAL A 207 -28.29 18.59 19.89
C VAL A 207 -29.56 19.43 19.80
N ASP A 208 -30.58 18.90 19.13
CA ASP A 208 -31.94 19.42 19.06
C ASP A 208 -32.93 18.24 18.90
N ASP A 209 -34.22 18.52 18.72
CA ASP A 209 -35.27 17.48 18.66
C ASP A 209 -35.13 16.53 17.45
N THR A 210 -34.38 16.93 16.41
CA THR A 210 -34.15 16.13 15.19
C THR A 210 -32.72 15.65 15.04
N THR A 211 -31.80 16.16 15.86
CA THR A 211 -30.37 16.03 15.63
C THR A 211 -29.71 15.47 16.87
N PHE A 212 -28.94 14.38 16.72
CA PHE A 212 -28.16 13.83 17.80
C PHE A 212 -26.71 13.60 17.38
N ARG A 213 -25.83 13.76 18.36
CA ARG A 213 -24.39 13.60 18.23
C ARG A 213 -23.97 12.25 18.78
N ILE A 214 -23.08 11.55 18.08
CA ILE A 214 -22.45 10.33 18.58
C ILE A 214 -21.25 10.76 19.43
N VAL A 215 -21.33 10.53 20.74
CA VAL A 215 -20.27 10.87 21.70
C VAL A 215 -19.22 9.76 21.77
N TYR A 216 -19.70 8.52 21.79
CA TYR A 216 -18.84 7.34 21.80
C TYR A 216 -19.40 6.27 20.87
N SER A 217 -18.53 5.73 20.03
CA SER A 217 -18.79 4.55 19.23
C SER A 217 -17.54 3.68 19.11
N SER A 218 -17.73 2.39 18.86
CA SER A 218 -16.70 1.45 18.43
C SER A 218 -16.97 0.99 17.00
N GLY A 219 -15.92 0.60 16.26
CA GLY A 219 -16.07 0.16 14.86
C GLY A 219 -16.54 1.26 13.92
N ASN A 220 -17.16 0.86 12.79
CA ASN A 220 -17.74 1.80 11.84
C ASN A 220 -19.26 1.86 12.03
N VAL A 221 -19.76 3.04 12.40
CA VAL A 221 -21.19 3.31 12.64
C VAL A 221 -21.74 4.37 11.69
N PHE A 222 -20.99 4.69 10.63
CA PHE A 222 -21.28 5.79 9.70
C PHE A 222 -21.14 5.32 8.25
N PRO A 223 -21.98 5.83 7.31
CA PRO A 223 -21.82 5.53 5.89
C PRO A 223 -20.53 6.16 5.34
N GLY A 224 -19.79 5.37 4.54
CA GLY A 224 -18.43 5.70 4.11
C GLY A 224 -17.37 5.34 5.15
N GLN A 225 -16.10 5.29 4.75
CA GLN A 225 -14.95 4.94 5.63
C GLN A 225 -14.61 6.05 6.66
N SER A 226 -15.60 6.82 7.10
CA SER A 226 -15.44 7.91 8.06
C SER A 226 -15.46 7.37 9.48
N THR A 227 -14.29 6.94 9.95
CA THR A 227 -14.09 6.66 11.37
C THR A 227 -14.00 7.98 12.15
N GLN A 228 -14.49 8.00 13.39
CA GLN A 228 -14.32 9.16 14.28
C GLN A 228 -12.82 9.38 14.57
N GLY A 229 -12.24 10.53 14.17
CA GLY A 229 -10.83 10.82 14.47
C GLY A 229 -10.21 12.02 13.74
N LEU A 230 -9.61 12.93 14.54
CA LEU A 230 -8.81 14.13 14.21
C LEU A 230 -9.41 15.11 13.18
N GLY A 231 -10.34 15.94 13.67
CA GLY A 231 -10.77 17.17 13.00
C GLY A 231 -12.28 17.35 12.87
N TYR A 232 -13.07 16.33 13.22
CA TYR A 232 -14.53 16.36 13.12
C TYR A 232 -15.23 15.48 14.16
N GLU A 233 -16.48 15.83 14.48
CA GLU A 233 -17.44 15.02 15.25
C GLU A 233 -18.61 14.60 14.33
N LEU A 234 -19.23 13.46 14.62
CA LEU A 234 -20.26 12.84 13.77
C LEU A 234 -21.60 12.69 14.49
N GLY A 235 -22.68 12.68 13.72
CA GLY A 235 -24.03 12.49 14.23
C GLY A 235 -25.02 12.19 13.13
N TYR A 236 -26.30 12.09 13.49
CA TYR A 236 -27.37 12.00 12.52
C TYR A 236 -28.45 13.03 12.77
N LYS A 237 -29.12 13.41 11.69
CA LYS A 237 -30.27 14.29 11.69
C LYS A 237 -31.45 13.63 11.01
N PHE A 238 -32.62 13.71 11.62
CA PHE A 238 -33.89 13.42 10.98
C PHE A 238 -34.41 14.63 10.19
N SER A 239 -35.09 14.38 9.07
CA SER A 239 -36.05 15.35 8.52
C SER A 239 -37.14 15.65 9.54
N ASN A 240 -37.82 16.79 9.39
CA ASN A 240 -38.89 17.20 10.31
C ASN A 240 -40.07 16.21 10.39
N ASP A 241 -40.26 15.39 9.34
CA ASP A 241 -41.28 14.33 9.31
C ASP A 241 -40.77 12.98 9.84
N GLY A 242 -39.49 12.89 10.25
CA GLY A 242 -38.86 11.69 10.78
C GLY A 242 -38.60 10.59 9.76
N LYS A 243 -38.88 10.81 8.46
CA LYS A 243 -38.81 9.78 7.41
C LYS A 243 -37.47 9.69 6.70
N THR A 244 -36.64 10.71 6.83
CA THR A 244 -35.33 10.78 6.20
C THR A 244 -34.25 10.97 7.24
N LEU A 245 -33.19 10.19 7.13
CA LEU A 245 -32.01 10.25 7.97
C LEU A 245 -30.85 10.82 7.16
N TYR A 246 -30.16 11.81 7.74
CA TYR A 246 -28.98 12.45 7.17
C TYR A 246 -27.78 12.21 8.09
N PRO A 247 -26.70 11.60 7.58
CA PRO A 247 -25.42 11.59 8.27
C PRO A 247 -24.85 13.02 8.28
N ILE A 248 -24.47 13.51 9.45
CA ILE A 248 -23.96 14.88 9.62
C ILE A 248 -22.58 14.91 10.29
N GLN A 249 -21.85 15.98 10.01
CA GLN A 249 -20.49 16.22 10.51
C GLN A 249 -20.35 17.64 11.07
N TRP A 250 -19.70 17.78 12.22
CA TRP A 250 -19.24 19.06 12.77
C TRP A 250 -17.72 19.18 12.65
N ASP A 251 -17.23 20.31 12.17
CA ASP A 251 -15.78 20.56 12.11
C ASP A 251 -15.25 21.01 13.48
N VAL A 252 -14.17 20.37 13.93
CA VAL A 252 -13.46 20.72 15.17
C VAL A 252 -12.25 21.57 14.80
N GLN A 253 -12.38 22.90 14.88
CA GLN A 253 -11.26 23.81 14.63
C GLN A 253 -10.33 23.89 15.84
N ASN A 254 -9.05 23.53 15.66
CA ASN A 254 -7.92 23.85 16.55
C ASN A 254 -8.20 23.81 18.06
N GLY A 255 -8.82 22.73 18.55
CA GLY A 255 -9.06 22.51 19.98
C GLY A 255 -10.22 23.31 20.59
N GLN A 256 -11.02 24.03 19.79
CA GLN A 256 -12.28 24.62 20.23
C GLN A 256 -13.43 23.62 20.10
N LYS A 257 -14.37 23.70 21.05
CA LYS A 257 -15.62 22.91 21.01
C LYS A 257 -16.44 23.34 19.78
N PRO A 258 -16.89 22.40 18.92
CA PRO A 258 -17.73 22.72 17.76
C PRO A 258 -18.99 23.49 18.14
N ASP A 259 -19.40 24.41 17.28
CA ASP A 259 -20.76 24.94 17.31
C ASP A 259 -21.72 23.86 16.79
N TYR A 260 -22.43 23.20 17.71
CA TYR A 260 -23.32 22.11 17.33
C TYR A 260 -24.56 22.55 16.55
N SER A 261 -24.85 23.86 16.49
CA SER A 261 -25.90 24.41 15.63
C SER A 261 -25.47 24.50 14.15
N GLN A 262 -24.18 24.35 13.86
CA GLN A 262 -23.59 24.44 12.52
C GLN A 262 -22.96 23.11 12.11
N TYR A 263 -23.65 22.34 11.28
CA TYR A 263 -23.16 21.06 10.77
C TYR A 263 -23.18 21.02 9.24
N LYS A 264 -22.32 20.17 8.69
CA LYS A 264 -22.28 19.82 7.27
C LYS A 264 -23.01 18.50 7.07
N TYR A 265 -23.79 18.45 6.01
CA TYR A 265 -24.36 17.20 5.51
C TYR A 265 -24.55 17.32 4.01
N ASP A 266 -24.46 16.18 3.35
CA ASP A 266 -24.75 16.08 1.93
C ASP A 266 -26.23 15.70 1.78
N LYS A 267 -27.00 16.55 1.09
CA LYS A 267 -28.42 16.31 0.86
C LYS A 267 -28.66 15.11 -0.04
N ASP A 268 -27.68 14.75 -0.86
CA ASP A 268 -27.74 13.59 -1.73
C ASP A 268 -27.42 12.30 -0.96
N ASN A 269 -26.83 12.38 0.24
CA ASN A 269 -26.63 11.26 1.17
C ASN A 269 -27.81 11.15 2.15
N ALA A 270 -29.02 11.07 1.58
CA ALA A 270 -30.26 10.88 2.32
C ALA A 270 -30.62 9.39 2.40
N PHE A 271 -31.09 8.96 3.57
CA PHE A 271 -31.52 7.58 3.79
C PHE A 271 -32.99 7.55 4.18
N THR A 272 -33.74 6.62 3.61
CA THR A 272 -35.15 6.38 3.97
C THR A 272 -35.29 5.07 4.70
N LYS A 273 -36.16 5.04 5.71
CA LYS A 273 -36.42 3.83 6.47
C LYS A 273 -37.07 2.78 5.56
N SER A 274 -36.52 1.58 5.54
CA SER A 274 -37.14 0.43 4.88
C SER A 274 -38.40 0.06 5.66
N GLU A 275 -39.50 -0.21 4.94
CA GLU A 275 -40.77 -0.70 5.53
C GLU A 275 -40.62 -2.09 6.15
#